data_AF-A0A8K0XV60-F1
#
_entry.id   AF-A0A8K0XV60-F1
#
_cell.length_a   1.000
_cell.length_b   1.000
_cell.length_c   1.000
_cell.angle_alpha   90.00
_cell.angle_beta   90.00
_cell.angle_gamma   90.00
#
_symmetry.space_group_name_H-M   'P 1'
#
loop_
_entity.id
_entity.type
_entity.pdbx_description
1 polymer ?
#
loop_
_entity_poly.entity_id
_entity_poly.type
_entity_poly.pdbx_seq_one_letter_code
_entity_poly.pdbx_strand_id
1 'polypeptide(L)'
;MELPQTLTDKIFDIVEKGDEITVIIRGGEINEIRPDIDKFIYDDLNEYANKLIRFIEEGDIINKDVFKEMLDSVSLIDNSPFLSRFGLGRYVEIVYDLTNLDQTNKMLFNYALFGRGRTPGVMQNVKGRRIGKGVILIPYGARETVENFINGWNIKYSERE
;
A
#
# COMPACT_ATOMS: atom_id res chain seq x y z
N MET A 1 -12.87 13.15 4.53
CA MET A 1 -13.95 13.07 5.53
C MET A 1 -13.53 13.89 6.73
N GLU A 2 -14.46 14.56 7.41
CA GLU A 2 -14.13 15.28 8.65
C GLU A 2 -14.63 14.47 9.84
N LEU A 3 -13.74 14.25 10.82
CA LEU A 3 -14.12 13.61 12.07
C LEU A 3 -14.93 14.60 12.93
N PRO A 4 -15.90 14.12 13.72
CA PRO A 4 -16.53 14.91 14.77
C PRO A 4 -15.48 15.50 15.72
N GLN A 5 -15.69 16.75 16.17
CA GLN A 5 -14.74 17.42 17.08
C GLN A 5 -14.43 16.63 18.36
N THR A 6 -15.39 15.83 18.85
CA THR A 6 -15.19 14.97 20.04
C THR A 6 -14.16 13.86 19.82
N LEU A 7 -13.88 13.53 18.56
CA LEU A 7 -13.04 12.42 18.12
C LEU A 7 -11.70 12.89 17.54
N THR A 8 -11.62 14.09 16.98
CA THR A 8 -10.44 14.61 16.25
C THR A 8 -9.13 14.51 17.04
N ASP A 9 -9.15 14.80 18.35
CA ASP A 9 -7.95 14.76 19.19
C ASP A 9 -7.68 13.38 19.79
N LYS A 10 -8.66 12.46 19.70
CA LYS A 10 -8.62 11.13 20.31
C LYS A 10 -8.26 10.03 19.32
N ILE A 11 -8.53 10.25 18.03
CA ILE A 11 -8.29 9.29 16.96
C ILE A 11 -7.01 9.64 16.21
N PHE A 12 -6.13 8.66 16.05
CA PHE A 12 -5.01 8.74 15.13
C PHE A 12 -5.48 8.52 13.69
N ASP A 13 -6.16 7.41 13.44
CA ASP A 13 -6.74 7.07 12.14
C ASP A 13 -7.89 6.05 12.30
N ILE A 14 -8.70 5.91 11.25
CA ILE A 14 -9.68 4.84 11.09
C ILE A 14 -9.31 4.12 9.80
N VAL A 15 -8.91 2.86 9.89
CA VAL A 15 -8.42 2.11 8.73
C VAL A 15 -9.31 0.93 8.41
N GLU A 16 -9.47 0.67 7.12
CA GLU A 16 -10.22 -0.45 6.60
C GLU A 16 -9.27 -1.50 6.02
N LYS A 17 -9.56 -2.77 6.30
CA LYS A 17 -8.96 -3.91 5.59
C LYS A 17 -9.95 -5.05 5.46
N GLY A 18 -10.38 -5.35 4.23
CA GLY A 18 -11.35 -6.41 3.98
C GLY A 18 -12.67 -6.13 4.72
N ASP A 19 -13.09 -7.03 5.60
CA ASP A 19 -14.34 -6.93 6.36
C ASP A 19 -14.16 -6.34 7.77
N GLU A 20 -12.99 -5.76 8.06
CA GLU A 20 -12.68 -5.14 9.36
C GLU A 20 -12.36 -3.65 9.21
N ILE A 21 -12.88 -2.86 10.15
CA ILE A 21 -12.43 -1.50 10.46
C ILE A 21 -11.61 -1.54 11.74
N THR A 22 -10.40 -1.00 11.71
CA THR A 22 -9.60 -0.76 12.91
C THR A 22 -9.59 0.73 13.22
N VAL A 23 -10.08 1.11 14.40
CA VAL A 23 -10.01 2.45 14.95
C VAL A 23 -8.77 2.55 15.82
N ILE A 24 -7.88 3.48 15.47
CA ILE A 24 -6.61 3.68 16.15
C ILE A 24 -6.74 4.88 17.07
N ILE A 25 -6.61 4.64 18.37
CA ILE A 25 -6.80 5.66 19.40
C ILE A 25 -5.44 6.26 19.78
N ARG A 26 -5.33 7.58 19.74
CA ARG A 26 -4.17 8.34 20.23
C ARG A 26 -4.30 8.69 21.71
N GLY A 27 -5.52 8.85 22.22
CA GLY A 27 -5.74 9.17 23.63
C GLY A 27 -7.19 9.04 24.09
N GLY A 28 -7.36 8.79 25.39
CA GLY A 28 -8.66 8.49 26.02
C GLY A 28 -8.92 6.98 26.14
N GLU A 29 -9.91 6.60 26.95
CA GLU A 29 -10.27 5.18 27.11
C GLU A 29 -11.22 4.72 26.00
N ILE A 30 -10.99 3.51 25.47
CA ILE A 30 -11.85 2.90 24.42
C ILE A 30 -13.33 2.95 24.80
N ASN A 31 -13.67 2.66 26.06
CA ASN A 31 -15.05 2.63 26.53
C ASN A 31 -15.74 4.00 26.47
N GLU A 32 -14.99 5.09 26.57
CA GLU A 32 -15.52 6.46 26.47
C GLU A 32 -15.69 6.89 25.01
N ILE A 33 -14.81 6.43 24.12
CA ILE A 33 -14.76 6.84 22.71
C ILE A 33 -15.73 6.01 21.85
N ARG A 34 -15.93 4.74 22.22
CA ARG A 34 -16.69 3.77 21.43
C ARG A 34 -18.11 4.24 21.06
N PRO A 35 -18.93 4.83 21.95
CA PRO A 35 -20.27 5.27 21.57
C PRO A 35 -20.27 6.32 20.46
N ASP A 36 -19.33 7.27 20.50
CA ASP A 36 -19.19 8.31 19.49
C ASP A 36 -18.72 7.73 18.15
N ILE A 37 -17.81 6.74 18.20
CA ILE A 37 -17.35 6.00 17.03
C ILE A 37 -18.45 5.17 16.40
N ASP A 38 -19.17 4.37 17.19
CA ASP A 38 -20.24 3.51 16.69
C ASP A 38 -21.32 4.35 16.02
N LYS A 39 -21.65 5.51 16.62
CA LYS A 39 -22.56 6.49 16.04
C LYS A 39 -22.02 7.06 14.73
N PHE A 40 -20.77 7.55 14.72
CA PHE A 40 -20.14 8.07 13.52
C PHE A 40 -20.10 7.03 12.40
N ILE A 41 -19.78 5.78 12.73
CA ILE A 41 -19.73 4.71 11.74
C ILE A 41 -21.12 4.46 11.15
N TYR A 42 -22.15 4.43 11.99
CA TYR A 42 -23.52 4.20 11.53
C TYR A 42 -24.08 5.37 10.72
N ASP A 43 -23.87 6.61 11.18
CA ASP A 43 -24.46 7.81 10.59
C ASP A 43 -23.70 8.26 9.32
N ASP A 44 -22.36 8.27 9.37
CA ASP A 44 -21.52 8.86 8.32
C ASP A 44 -20.78 7.81 7.46
N LEU A 45 -20.58 6.60 7.97
CA LEU A 45 -19.91 5.49 7.28
C LEU A 45 -20.84 4.27 7.11
N ASN A 46 -22.13 4.51 6.85
CA ASN A 46 -23.15 3.46 6.81
C ASN A 46 -22.81 2.27 5.88
N GLU A 47 -22.05 2.49 4.80
CA GLU A 47 -21.57 1.40 3.93
C GLU A 47 -20.65 0.40 4.64
N TYR A 48 -20.06 0.79 5.77
CA TYR A 48 -19.21 -0.04 6.62
C TYR A 48 -19.89 -0.52 7.91
N ALA A 49 -21.18 -0.21 8.13
CA ALA A 49 -21.88 -0.54 9.39
C ALA A 49 -21.94 -2.04 9.70
N ASN A 50 -21.77 -2.91 8.69
CA ASN A 50 -21.76 -4.36 8.84
C ASN A 50 -20.35 -4.95 9.07
N LYS A 51 -19.31 -4.13 9.09
CA LYS A 51 -17.93 -4.59 9.28
C LYS A 51 -17.61 -4.81 10.75
N LEU A 52 -16.65 -5.68 11.01
CA LEU A 52 -16.12 -5.87 12.36
C LEU A 52 -15.34 -4.62 12.77
N ILE A 53 -15.66 -4.05 13.93
CA ILE A 53 -14.96 -2.88 14.46
C ILE A 53 -13.98 -3.35 15.54
N ARG A 54 -12.70 -3.11 15.31
CA ARG A 54 -11.60 -3.35 16.25
C ARG A 54 -11.04 -2.02 16.72
N PHE A 55 -10.64 -1.97 17.98
CA PHE A 55 -9.94 -0.82 18.56
C PHE A 55 -8.52 -1.24 18.96
N ILE A 56 -7.56 -0.36 18.69
CA ILE A 56 -6.18 -0.49 19.17
C ILE A 56 -5.65 0.88 19.62
N GLU A 57 -4.62 0.88 20.46
CA GLU A 57 -3.91 2.11 20.80
C GLU A 57 -2.83 2.42 19.74
N GLU A 58 -2.51 3.69 19.53
CA GLU A 58 -1.47 4.12 18.57
C GLU A 58 -0.12 3.46 18.86
N GLY A 59 0.21 3.23 20.14
CA GLY A 59 1.43 2.53 20.56
C GLY A 59 1.49 1.07 20.08
N ASP A 60 0.35 0.41 19.90
CA ASP A 60 0.29 -0.99 19.48
C ASP A 60 0.69 -1.17 18.02
N ILE A 61 0.67 -0.12 17.20
CA ILE A 61 1.09 -0.17 15.79
C ILE A 61 2.55 -0.62 15.67
N ILE A 62 3.39 -0.33 16.66
CA ILE A 62 4.81 -0.72 16.67
C ILE A 62 4.95 -2.24 16.82
N ASN A 63 3.93 -2.93 17.33
CA ASN A 63 3.91 -4.38 17.37
C ASN A 63 3.97 -4.94 15.93
N LYS A 64 4.93 -5.84 15.69
CA LYS A 64 5.20 -6.40 14.37
C LYS A 64 3.97 -7.05 13.73
N ASP A 65 3.12 -7.72 14.50
CA ASP A 65 1.97 -8.44 13.96
C ASP A 65 0.84 -7.46 13.62
N VAL A 66 0.58 -6.48 14.48
CA VAL A 66 -0.36 -5.37 14.21
C VAL A 66 0.11 -4.56 12.99
N PHE A 67 1.38 -4.19 12.93
CA PHE A 67 1.95 -3.45 11.79
C PHE A 67 1.75 -4.20 10.46
N LYS A 68 1.99 -5.50 10.45
CA LYS A 68 1.78 -6.35 9.28
C LYS A 68 0.33 -6.40 8.84
N GLU A 69 -0.60 -6.46 9.80
CA GLU A 69 -2.03 -6.39 9.51
C GLU A 69 -2.38 -5.08 8.80
N MET A 70 -1.69 -3.99 9.13
CA MET A 70 -1.97 -2.65 8.61
C MET A 70 -1.32 -2.31 7.26
N LEU A 71 -0.39 -3.12 6.74
CA LEU A 71 0.37 -2.81 5.51
C LEU A 71 -0.51 -2.47 4.30
N ASP A 72 -1.68 -3.12 4.22
CA ASP A 72 -2.62 -3.03 3.10
C ASP A 72 -3.93 -2.33 3.45
N SER A 73 -3.95 -1.70 4.62
CA SER A 73 -5.12 -0.97 5.08
C SER A 73 -5.21 0.42 4.44
N VAL A 74 -6.44 0.91 4.29
CA VAL A 74 -6.75 2.23 3.73
C VAL A 74 -7.34 3.10 4.82
N SER A 75 -6.85 4.33 4.97
CA SER A 75 -7.45 5.31 5.88
C SER A 75 -8.81 5.74 5.34
N LEU A 76 -9.86 5.60 6.14
CA LEU A 76 -11.20 6.10 5.81
C LEU A 76 -11.32 7.62 5.97
N ILE A 77 -10.36 8.27 6.65
CA ILE A 77 -10.37 9.72 6.84
C ILE A 77 -10.08 10.45 5.52
N ASP A 78 -9.09 9.99 4.76
CA ASP A 78 -8.65 10.63 3.52
C ASP A 78 -8.50 9.70 2.31
N ASN A 79 -8.91 8.44 2.44
CA ASN A 79 -8.87 7.43 1.39
C ASN A 79 -7.45 7.17 0.84
N SER A 80 -6.43 7.31 1.68
CA SER A 80 -5.03 7.03 1.34
C SER A 80 -4.53 5.72 1.98
N PRO A 81 -3.48 5.08 1.41
CA PRO A 81 -2.85 3.94 2.06
C PRO A 81 -2.34 4.33 3.45
N PHE A 82 -2.67 3.54 4.47
CA PHE A 82 -2.36 3.87 5.86
C PHE A 82 -0.86 4.14 6.10
N LEU A 83 0.02 3.38 5.45
CA LEU A 83 1.48 3.55 5.57
C LEU A 83 1.96 4.96 5.19
N SER A 84 1.21 5.67 4.34
CA SER A 84 1.52 7.05 3.96
C SER A 84 1.49 8.02 5.15
N ARG A 85 0.74 7.71 6.22
CA ARG A 85 0.75 8.44 7.50
C ARG A 85 2.13 8.52 8.12
N PHE A 86 2.96 7.51 7.89
CA PHE A 86 4.32 7.41 8.41
C PHE A 86 5.38 7.82 7.38
N GLY A 87 4.97 8.36 6.22
CA GLY A 87 5.86 8.61 5.09
C GLY A 87 6.43 7.32 4.48
N LEU A 88 5.80 6.18 4.75
CA LEU A 88 6.20 4.88 4.24
C LEU A 88 5.40 4.54 2.97
N GLY A 89 6.04 3.82 2.06
CA GLY A 89 5.41 3.26 0.87
C GLY A 89 5.66 1.76 0.81
N ARG A 90 4.67 1.01 0.30
CA ARG A 90 4.84 -0.42 0.00
C ARG A 90 5.52 -0.56 -1.36
N TYR A 91 6.55 -1.41 -1.41
CA TYR A 91 7.31 -1.70 -2.62
C TYR A 91 7.32 -3.19 -2.88
N VAL A 92 7.50 -3.57 -4.14
CA VAL A 92 7.75 -4.95 -4.58
C VAL A 92 9.12 -4.99 -5.22
N GLU A 93 9.95 -5.92 -4.77
CA GLU A 93 11.18 -6.31 -5.44
C GLU A 93 10.85 -7.38 -6.49
N ILE A 94 11.19 -7.11 -7.74
CA ILE A 94 11.07 -8.07 -8.83
C ILE A 94 12.47 -8.44 -9.32
N VAL A 95 12.76 -9.74 -9.28
CA VAL A 95 13.96 -10.34 -9.84
C VAL A 95 13.58 -11.04 -11.15
N TYR A 96 14.12 -10.60 -12.27
CA TYR A 96 13.84 -11.15 -13.60
C TYR A 96 15.09 -11.74 -14.26
N ASP A 97 14.88 -12.76 -15.09
CA ASP A 97 15.94 -13.48 -15.80
C ASP A 97 15.80 -13.35 -17.32
N LEU A 98 16.82 -12.78 -17.96
CA LEU A 98 16.88 -12.60 -19.40
C LEU A 98 17.61 -13.75 -20.13
N THR A 99 17.95 -14.85 -19.46
CA THR A 99 18.74 -15.95 -20.05
C THR A 99 18.12 -16.52 -21.34
N ASN A 100 16.79 -16.54 -21.44
CA ASN A 100 16.06 -17.03 -22.61
C ASN A 100 16.03 -16.05 -23.80
N LEU A 101 16.50 -14.81 -23.62
CA LEU A 101 16.58 -13.82 -24.69
C LEU A 101 17.97 -13.79 -25.33
N ASP A 102 18.01 -13.59 -26.66
CA ASP A 102 19.25 -13.27 -27.37
C ASP A 102 19.76 -11.86 -27.03
N GLN A 103 20.95 -11.50 -27.52
CA GLN A 103 21.56 -10.20 -27.21
C GLN A 103 20.75 -9.00 -27.70
N THR A 104 20.12 -9.12 -28.87
CA THR A 104 19.30 -8.06 -29.46
C THR A 104 18.05 -7.83 -28.61
N ASN A 105 17.36 -8.91 -28.23
CA ASN A 105 16.17 -8.88 -27.39
C ASN A 105 16.47 -8.43 -25.96
N LYS A 106 17.62 -8.82 -25.40
CA LYS A 106 18.11 -8.26 -24.12
C LYS A 106 18.26 -6.75 -24.17
N MET A 107 18.82 -6.22 -25.24
CA MET A 107 18.98 -4.79 -25.43
C MET A 107 17.62 -4.10 -25.54
N LEU A 108 16.72 -4.62 -26.38
CA LEU A 108 15.38 -4.06 -26.57
C LEU A 108 14.55 -4.08 -25.28
N PHE A 109 14.61 -5.17 -24.53
CA PHE A 109 13.97 -5.28 -23.22
C PHE A 109 14.46 -4.18 -22.27
N ASN A 110 15.79 -3.99 -22.17
CA ASN A 110 16.36 -2.95 -21.31
C ASN A 110 15.94 -1.54 -21.74
N TYR A 111 15.83 -1.28 -23.04
CA TYR A 111 15.35 0.02 -23.54
C TYR A 111 13.87 0.23 -23.24
N ALA A 112 13.04 -0.81 -23.34
CA ALA A 112 11.63 -0.71 -23.00
C ALA A 112 11.43 -0.53 -21.49
N LEU A 113 12.21 -1.24 -20.67
CA LEU A 113 12.11 -1.20 -19.21
C LEU A 113 12.66 0.12 -18.64
N PHE A 114 13.86 0.53 -19.04
CA PHE A 114 14.59 1.66 -18.44
C PHE A 114 14.63 2.92 -19.32
N GLY A 115 14.09 2.86 -20.53
CA GLY A 115 14.13 3.96 -21.48
C GLY A 115 15.46 4.02 -22.25
N ARG A 116 15.50 4.94 -23.23
CA ARG A 116 16.70 5.25 -24.01
C ARG A 116 16.71 6.72 -24.41
N GLY A 117 17.76 7.44 -24.03
CA GLY A 117 17.90 8.86 -24.35
C GLY A 117 16.78 9.69 -23.74
N ARG A 118 15.92 10.28 -24.58
CA ARG A 118 14.76 11.08 -24.14
C ARG A 118 13.46 10.28 -24.02
N THR A 119 13.46 9.00 -24.38
CA THR A 119 12.28 8.14 -24.32
C THR A 119 12.21 7.46 -22.95
N PRO A 120 11.17 7.73 -22.13
CA PRO A 120 10.99 7.06 -20.85
C PRO A 120 10.65 5.58 -21.07
N GLY A 121 11.15 4.72 -20.18
CA GLY A 121 10.74 3.33 -20.09
C GLY A 121 9.65 3.12 -19.04
N VAL A 122 9.26 1.86 -18.87
CA VAL A 122 8.26 1.46 -17.87
C VAL A 122 8.63 1.95 -16.47
N MET A 123 9.90 1.83 -16.08
CA MET A 123 10.38 2.18 -14.73
C MET A 123 10.19 3.65 -14.39
N GLN A 124 10.36 4.56 -15.36
CA GLN A 124 10.12 5.99 -15.15
C GLN A 124 8.63 6.30 -14.95
N ASN A 125 7.76 5.62 -15.70
CA ASN A 125 6.31 5.82 -15.63
C ASN A 125 5.74 5.35 -14.29
N VAL A 126 6.25 4.22 -13.78
CA VAL A 126 5.78 3.63 -12.52
C VAL A 126 6.51 4.14 -11.28
N LYS A 127 7.41 5.12 -11.42
CA LYS A 127 8.29 5.61 -10.34
C LYS A 127 9.09 4.49 -9.65
N GLY A 128 9.44 3.46 -10.41
CA GLY A 128 10.29 2.38 -9.94
C GLY A 128 11.77 2.72 -10.07
N ARG A 129 12.63 1.90 -9.47
CA ARG A 129 14.08 2.02 -9.54
C ARG A 129 14.76 0.68 -9.76
N ARG A 130 15.92 0.70 -10.40
CA ARG A 130 16.81 -0.46 -10.47
C ARG A 130 17.63 -0.53 -9.20
N ILE A 131 17.63 -1.68 -8.54
CA ILE A 131 18.43 -1.91 -7.33
C ILE A 131 19.56 -2.93 -7.56
N GLY A 132 19.54 -3.65 -8.68
CA GLY A 132 20.58 -4.60 -9.05
C GLY A 132 20.53 -5.03 -10.51
N LYS A 133 21.40 -5.95 -10.91
CA LYS A 133 21.31 -6.59 -12.23
C LYS A 133 20.15 -7.59 -12.22
N GLY A 134 19.17 -7.36 -13.08
CA GLY A 134 17.96 -8.18 -13.09
C GLY A 134 17.04 -7.92 -11.90
N VAL A 135 17.26 -6.85 -11.12
CA VAL A 135 16.46 -6.55 -9.92
C VAL A 135 15.95 -5.12 -9.97
N ILE A 136 14.64 -4.98 -9.86
CA ILE A 136 13.93 -3.71 -9.81
C ILE A 136 13.07 -3.64 -8.54
N LEU A 137 12.89 -2.42 -8.05
CA LEU A 137 11.99 -2.10 -6.95
C LEU A 137 10.93 -1.15 -7.47
N ILE A 138 9.66 -1.50 -7.29
CA ILE A 138 8.52 -0.74 -7.81
C ILE A 138 7.52 -0.46 -6.69
N PRO A 139 6.78 0.66 -6.72
CA PRO A 139 5.65 0.85 -5.82
C PRO A 139 4.65 -0.30 -5.99
N TYR A 140 4.05 -0.78 -4.89
CA TYR A 140 3.13 -1.92 -4.91
C TYR A 140 1.96 -1.71 -5.88
N GLY A 141 1.40 -0.50 -5.95
CA GLY A 141 0.31 -0.18 -6.89
C GLY A 141 0.68 -0.28 -8.38
N ALA A 142 1.97 -0.40 -8.71
CA ALA A 142 2.43 -0.60 -10.09
C ALA A 142 2.74 -2.06 -10.44
N ARG A 143 2.55 -2.99 -9.49
CA ARG A 143 2.85 -4.41 -9.63
C ARG A 143 2.29 -5.01 -10.92
N GLU A 144 0.97 -4.94 -11.09
CA GLU A 144 0.28 -5.51 -12.25
C GLU A 144 0.79 -4.96 -13.59
N THR A 145 1.10 -3.66 -13.64
CA THR A 145 1.65 -3.02 -14.86
C THR A 145 3.00 -3.63 -15.24
N VAL A 146 3.87 -3.85 -14.26
CA VAL A 146 5.22 -4.35 -14.48
C VAL A 146 5.21 -5.86 -14.73
N GLU A 147 4.36 -6.62 -14.03
CA GLU A 147 4.13 -8.04 -14.31
C GLU A 147 3.66 -8.25 -15.74
N ASN A 148 2.64 -7.51 -16.19
CA ASN A 148 2.14 -7.58 -17.56
C ASN A 148 3.22 -7.26 -18.59
N PHE A 149 4.07 -6.27 -18.31
CA PHE A 149 5.23 -5.98 -19.14
C PHE A 149 6.17 -7.18 -19.21
N ILE A 150 6.64 -7.72 -18.08
CA ILE A 150 7.59 -8.85 -18.04
C ILE A 150 7.01 -10.10 -18.72
N ASN A 151 5.74 -10.40 -18.45
CA ASN A 151 5.01 -11.51 -19.07
C ASN A 151 4.90 -11.34 -20.59
N GLY A 152 4.65 -10.12 -21.09
CA GLY A 152 4.61 -9.82 -22.52
C GLY A 152 5.93 -10.09 -23.25
N TRP A 153 7.06 -10.10 -22.53
CA TRP A 153 8.37 -10.48 -23.04
C TRP A 153 8.72 -11.97 -22.83
N ASN A 154 7.80 -12.76 -22.25
CA ASN A 154 8.00 -14.16 -21.91
C ASN A 154 9.25 -14.37 -21.02
N ILE A 155 9.46 -13.48 -20.06
CA ILE A 155 10.60 -13.51 -19.13
C ILE A 155 10.18 -14.17 -17.82
N LYS A 156 11.05 -15.01 -17.28
CA LYS A 156 10.86 -15.57 -15.93
C LYS A 156 11.20 -14.52 -14.89
N TYR A 157 10.39 -14.43 -13.84
CA TYR A 157 10.66 -13.56 -12.70
C TYR A 157 10.18 -14.19 -11.38
N SER A 158 10.63 -13.60 -10.28
CA SER A 158 10.18 -13.87 -8.91
C SER A 158 10.00 -12.56 -8.17
N GLU A 159 9.10 -12.55 -7.20
CA GLU A 159 8.75 -11.35 -6.43
C GLU A 159 9.03 -11.52 -4.94
N ARG A 160 9.34 -10.39 -4.29
CA ARG A 160 9.48 -10.27 -2.84
C ARG A 160 8.84 -8.96 -2.39
N GLU A 161 8.10 -9.00 -1.29
CA GLU A 161 7.38 -7.85 -0.71
C GLU A 161 7.99 -7.45 0.64
#